data_AF-A0A9D8B1U5-F1
#
_entry.id   AF-A0A9D8B1U5-F1
#
_cell.length_a   1.000
_cell.length_b   1.000
_cell.length_c   1.000
_cell.angle_alpha   90.00
_cell.angle_beta   90.00
_cell.angle_gamma   90.00
#
_symmetry.space_group_name_H-M   'P 1'
#
loop_
_entity.id
_entity.type
_entity.pdbx_description
1 polymer ?
#
loop_
_entity_poly.entity_id
_entity_poly.type
_entity_poly.pdbx_seq_one_letter_code
_entity_poly.pdbx_strand_id
1 'polypeptide(L)'
;MERVTLEIPEELAGTLHIDQARVKELVMLGFSQLKLQEALTLYKRGIVSFGRAAEIAGVSERELVRHARAYAVRPRWDEEMLCEELSA
;
A
#
# COMPACT_ATOMS: atom_id res chain seq x y z
N MET A 1 -3.33 23.98 10.68
CA MET A 1 -4.06 22.71 10.91
C MET A 1 -5.31 22.74 10.08
N GLU A 2 -5.54 21.72 9.27
CA GLU A 2 -6.75 21.58 8.47
C GLU A 2 -7.75 20.70 9.24
N ARG A 3 -9.04 21.10 9.27
CA ARG A 3 -10.10 20.35 9.96
C ARG A 3 -10.92 19.61 8.92
N VAL A 4 -10.92 18.28 9.02
CA VAL A 4 -11.75 17.40 8.19
C VAL A 4 -12.79 16.75 9.08
N THR A 5 -14.05 16.78 8.66
CA THR A 5 -15.17 16.09 9.32
C THR A 5 -15.49 14.83 8.52
N LEU A 6 -15.61 13.69 9.21
CA LEU A 6 -15.94 12.40 8.62
C LEU A 6 -17.28 11.94 9.17
N GLU A 7 -18.23 11.65 8.28
CA GLU A 7 -19.49 11.00 8.63
C GLU A 7 -19.32 9.49 8.45
N ILE A 8 -19.66 8.73 9.48
CA ILE A 8 -19.53 7.26 9.50
C ILE A 8 -20.93 6.67 9.68
N PRO A 9 -21.31 5.63 8.91
CA PRO A 9 -22.57 4.92 9.09
C PRO A 9 -22.74 4.40 10.53
N GLU A 10 -23.97 4.45 11.04
CA GLU A 10 -24.28 4.10 12.43
C GLU A 10 -23.96 2.62 12.73
N GLU A 11 -24.06 1.74 11.73
CA GLU A 11 -23.72 0.32 11.84
C GLU A 11 -22.23 0.11 12.16
N LEU A 12 -21.36 0.94 11.56
CA LEU A 12 -19.92 0.92 11.83
C LEU A 12 -19.61 1.57 13.19
N ALA A 13 -20.33 2.63 13.56
CA ALA A 13 -20.18 3.29 14.84
C ALA A 13 -20.50 2.36 16.03
N GLY A 14 -21.58 1.59 15.93
CA GLY A 14 -21.98 0.62 16.96
C GLY A 14 -20.99 -0.54 17.10
N THR A 15 -20.38 -0.99 16.00
CA THR A 15 -19.45 -2.12 15.98
C THR A 15 -18.09 -1.77 16.60
N LEU A 16 -17.60 -0.55 16.35
CA LEU A 16 -16.22 -0.18 16.68
C LEU A 16 -16.02 0.47 18.05
N HIS A 17 -17.08 0.75 18.83
CA HIS A 17 -16.98 1.48 20.11
C HIS A 17 -16.06 2.70 19.97
N ILE A 18 -16.43 3.56 19.01
CA ILE A 18 -15.55 4.57 18.43
C ILE A 18 -15.23 5.68 19.45
N ASP A 19 -14.05 5.65 20.05
CA ASP A 19 -13.46 6.82 20.71
C ASP A 19 -12.59 7.65 19.74
N GLN A 20 -12.34 8.93 20.05
CA GLN A 20 -11.59 9.83 19.15
C GLN A 20 -10.16 9.34 18.86
N ALA A 21 -9.50 8.68 19.81
CA ALA A 21 -8.15 8.18 19.62
C ALA A 21 -8.14 7.00 18.64
N ARG A 22 -9.15 6.13 18.75
CA ARG A 22 -9.36 4.99 17.87
C ARG A 22 -9.71 5.41 16.45
N VAL A 23 -10.54 6.44 16.27
CA VAL A 23 -10.80 7.02 14.93
C VAL A 23 -9.50 7.48 14.29
N LYS A 24 -8.71 8.24 15.04
CA LYS A 24 -7.45 8.78 14.52
C LYS A 24 -6.50 7.66 14.10
N GLU A 25 -6.37 6.61 14.92
CA GLU A 25 -5.55 5.45 14.59
C GLU A 25 -6.04 4.74 13.31
N LEU A 26 -7.34 4.50 13.18
CA LEU A 26 -7.95 3.87 12.01
C LEU A 26 -7.73 4.68 10.74
N VAL A 27 -7.88 6.00 10.83
CA VAL A 27 -7.63 6.91 9.70
C VAL A 27 -6.17 6.83 9.28
N MET A 28 -5.22 6.86 10.22
CA MET A 28 -3.79 6.73 9.91
C MET A 28 -3.44 5.37 9.28
N LEU A 29 -4.04 4.28 9.76
CA LEU A 29 -3.90 2.95 9.17
C LEU A 29 -4.46 2.91 7.74
N GLY A 30 -5.65 3.48 7.53
CA GLY A 30 -6.28 3.59 6.21
C GLY A 30 -5.43 4.39 5.22
N PHE A 31 -4.85 5.52 5.64
CA PHE A 31 -3.95 6.31 4.79
C PHE A 31 -2.69 5.53 4.40
N SER A 32 -2.10 4.80 5.35
CA SER A 32 -0.91 3.98 5.10
C SER A 32 -1.24 2.87 4.09
N GLN A 33 -2.42 2.27 4.23
CA GLN A 33 -2.92 1.25 3.34
C GLN A 33 -3.20 1.77 1.91
N LEU A 34 -3.80 2.96 1.80
CA LEU A 34 -4.07 3.61 0.52
C LEU A 34 -2.77 3.92 -0.23
N LYS A 35 -1.79 4.52 0.46
CA LYS A 35 -0.48 4.88 -0.11
C LYS A 35 0.26 3.67 -0.68
N LEU A 36 0.19 2.54 0.02
CA LEU A 36 0.74 1.27 -0.44
C LEU A 36 0.06 0.76 -1.72
N GLN A 37 -1.27 0.83 -1.79
CA GLN A 37 -2.03 0.41 -2.98
C GLN A 37 -1.74 1.30 -4.19
N GLU A 38 -1.62 2.61 -3.99
CA GLU A 38 -1.23 3.55 -5.05
C GLU A 38 0.18 3.27 -5.56
N ALA A 39 1.16 3.06 -4.66
CA ALA A 39 2.52 2.73 -5.04
C ALA A 39 2.60 1.43 -5.87
N LEU A 40 1.89 0.38 -5.44
CA LEU A 40 1.79 -0.87 -6.17
C LEU A 40 1.09 -0.70 -7.53
N THR A 41 0.11 0.20 -7.63
CA THR A 41 -0.56 0.51 -8.89
C THR A 41 0.38 1.21 -9.87
N LEU A 42 1.18 2.17 -9.40
CA LEU A 42 2.20 2.84 -10.21
C LEU A 42 3.24 1.84 -10.73
N TYR A 43 3.71 0.93 -9.86
CA TYR A 43 4.60 -0.16 -10.26
C TYR A 43 3.94 -1.07 -11.29
N LYS A 44 2.71 -1.53 -11.03
CA LYS A 44 1.97 -2.41 -11.95
C LYS A 44 1.72 -1.77 -13.31
N ARG A 45 1.65 -0.43 -13.39
CA ARG A 45 1.54 0.34 -14.64
C ARG A 45 2.88 0.66 -15.30
N GLY A 46 4.01 0.41 -14.62
CA GLY A 46 5.35 0.62 -15.18
C GLY A 46 5.83 2.05 -15.09
N ILE A 47 5.15 2.85 -14.28
CA ILE A 47 5.46 4.27 -14.12
C ILE A 47 6.67 4.42 -13.19
N VAL A 48 6.86 3.49 -12.26
CA VAL A 48 7.96 3.49 -11.29
C VAL A 48 8.58 2.10 -11.18
N SER A 49 9.87 2.05 -10.80
CA SER A 49 10.55 0.81 -10.43
C SER A 49 9.99 0.23 -9.12
N PHE A 50 10.32 -1.03 -8.81
CA PHE A 50 9.88 -1.67 -7.57
C PHE A 50 10.45 -0.96 -6.33
N GLY A 51 11.75 -0.61 -6.35
CA GLY A 51 12.38 0.16 -5.28
C GLY A 51 11.73 1.53 -5.09
N ARG A 52 11.42 2.24 -6.18
CA ARG A 52 10.73 3.54 -6.09
C ARG A 52 9.31 3.40 -5.53
N ALA A 53 8.61 2.31 -5.83
CA ALA A 53 7.32 2.03 -5.20
C ALA A 53 7.45 1.79 -3.69
N ALA A 54 8.54 1.16 -3.23
CA ALA A 54 8.78 0.93 -1.80
C ALA A 54 9.02 2.26 -1.05
N GLU A 55 9.81 3.16 -1.65
CA GLU A 55 10.00 4.52 -1.14
C GLU A 55 8.68 5.30 -1.05
N ILE A 56 7.84 5.27 -2.09
CA ILE A 56 6.53 5.94 -2.09
C ILE A 56 5.65 5.36 -0.97
N ALA A 57 5.58 4.04 -0.85
CA ALA A 57 4.81 3.37 0.19
C ALA A 57 5.38 3.59 1.60
N GLY A 58 6.65 4.00 1.74
CA GLY A 58 7.32 4.20 3.02
C GLY A 58 7.63 2.88 3.73
N VAL A 59 7.88 1.81 2.97
CA VAL A 59 8.22 0.48 3.48
C VAL A 59 9.51 -0.02 2.83
N SER A 60 10.15 -1.03 3.41
CA SER A 60 11.29 -1.70 2.75
C SER A 60 10.83 -2.46 1.49
N GLU A 61 11.74 -2.70 0.54
CA GLU A 61 11.43 -3.54 -0.63
C GLU A 61 10.95 -4.93 -0.22
N ARG A 62 11.54 -5.51 0.83
CA ARG A 62 11.13 -6.82 1.37
C ARG A 62 9.70 -6.81 1.91
N GLU A 63 9.28 -5.72 2.56
CA GLU A 63 7.90 -5.53 2.98
C GLU A 63 6.97 -5.36 1.79
N LEU A 64 7.39 -4.56 0.80
CA LEU A 64 6.63 -4.37 -0.42
C LEU A 64 6.39 -5.68 -1.15
N VAL A 65 7.35 -6.63 -1.17
CA VAL A 65 7.15 -7.96 -1.77
C VAL A 65 6.00 -8.71 -1.09
N ARG A 66 5.89 -8.65 0.24
CA ARG A 66 4.80 -9.29 0.98
C ARG A 66 3.45 -8.68 0.62
N HIS A 67 3.40 -7.35 0.54
CA HIS A 67 2.19 -6.64 0.13
C HIS A 67 1.83 -6.91 -1.33
N ALA A 68 2.78 -6.89 -2.25
CA ALA A 68 2.57 -7.18 -3.67
C ALA A 68 1.94 -8.57 -3.86
N ARG A 69 2.42 -9.58 -3.12
CA ARG A 69 1.81 -10.92 -3.11
C ARG A 69 0.37 -10.91 -2.61
N ALA A 70 0.10 -10.22 -1.49
CA ALA A 70 -1.24 -10.10 -0.94
C ALA A 70 -2.23 -9.39 -1.90
N TYR A 71 -1.76 -8.41 -2.67
CA TYR A 71 -2.54 -7.68 -3.68
C TYR A 71 -2.51 -8.31 -5.08
N ALA A 72 -1.99 -9.54 -5.23
CA ALA A 72 -1.85 -10.24 -6.50
C ALA A 72 -1.10 -9.43 -7.59
N VAL A 73 -0.17 -8.57 -7.16
CA VAL A 73 0.74 -7.83 -8.03
C VAL A 73 1.95 -8.72 -8.29
N ARG A 74 2.07 -9.18 -9.55
CA ARG A 74 3.23 -9.96 -9.99
C ARG A 74 4.37 -9.02 -10.37
N PRO A 75 5.63 -9.41 -10.09
CA PRO A 75 6.75 -8.64 -10.58
C PRO A 75 6.75 -8.64 -12.10
N ARG A 76 7.13 -7.50 -12.68
CA ARG A 76 7.36 -7.32 -14.11
C ARG A 76 8.74 -7.86 -14.42
N TRP A 77 8.79 -9.12 -14.80
CA TRP A 77 9.96 -9.73 -15.42
C TRP A 77 9.49 -10.35 -16.72
N ASP A 78 10.32 -10.25 -17.75
CA ASP A 78 10.23 -11.09 -18.93
C ASP A 78 11.28 -12.21 -18.83
N GLU A 79 11.23 -13.14 -19.78
CA GLU A 79 12.17 -14.26 -19.83
C GLU A 79 13.63 -13.78 -20.01
N GLU A 80 13.83 -12.64 -20.67
CA GLU A 80 15.15 -12.05 -20.91
C GLU A 80 15.77 -11.56 -19.60
N MET A 81 15.03 -10.78 -18.78
CA MET A 81 15.46 -10.36 -17.44
C MET A 81 15.76 -11.55 -16.52
N LEU A 82 14.99 -12.64 -16.61
CA LEU A 82 15.26 -13.84 -15.82
C LEU A 82 16.57 -14.51 -16.23
N CYS A 83 16.83 -14.61 -17.54
CA CYS A 83 18.07 -15.18 -18.05
C CYS A 83 19.28 -14.35 -17.63
N GLU A 84 19.20 -13.02 -17.68
CA GLU A 84 20.27 -12.13 -17.21
C GLU A 84 20.62 -12.38 -15.75
N GLU A 85 19.62 -12.38 -14.86
CA GLU A 85 19.81 -12.60 -13.41
C GLU A 85 20.34 -14.00 -13.06
N LEU A 86 19.95 -15.04 -13.80
CA LEU A 86 20.44 -16.42 -13.59
C LEU A 86 21.84 -16.68 -14.16
N SER A 87 22.32 -15.78 -15.02
CA SER A 87 23.63 -15.89 -15.69
C SER A 87 24.73 -15.08 -15.01
N ALA A 88 24.38 -14.25 -14.02
CA ALA A 88 25.27 -13.44 -13.19
C ALA A 88 25.73 -14.19 -11.92
#